data_AF-A0A501Y206-F1
#
_entry.id   AF-A0A501Y206-F1
#
_cell.length_a   1.000
_cell.length_b   1.000
_cell.length_c   1.000
_cell.angle_alpha   90.00
_cell.angle_beta   90.00
_cell.angle_gamma   90.00
#
_symmetry.space_group_name_H-M   'P 1'
#
loop_
_entity.id
_entity.type
_entity.pdbx_description
1 polymer ?
#
loop_
_entity_poly.entity_id
_entity_poly.type
_entity_poly.pdbx_seq_one_letter_code
_entity_poly.pdbx_strand_id
1 'polypeptide(L)'
;MQYLWTVCIICLFPITVWYFISFKKMSLLLESKYPEKWEALGKVGYIYNNSLSNSNKVIMFLLKEEYHQLNDGDLNKIASSCRILLIIGTTLAVFAFMMPILIGKFG
;
A
#
# COMPACT_ATOMS: atom_id res chain seq x y z
N MET A 1 -6.26 24.08 -11.36
CA MET A 1 -5.39 22.90 -11.54
C MET A 1 -4.20 22.88 -10.59
N GLN A 2 -3.43 23.98 -10.46
CA GLN A 2 -2.26 24.03 -9.59
C GLN A 2 -2.57 23.79 -8.09
N TYR A 3 -3.61 24.41 -7.53
CA TYR A 3 -4.02 24.17 -6.14
C TYR A 3 -4.41 22.71 -5.87
N LEU A 4 -5.13 22.07 -6.81
CA LEU A 4 -5.48 20.65 -6.72
C LEU A 4 -4.23 19.77 -6.71
N TRP A 5 -3.24 20.09 -7.54
CA TRP A 5 -1.96 19.37 -7.59
C TRP A 5 -1.19 19.48 -6.27
N THR A 6 -1.12 20.69 -5.71
CA THR A 6 -0.50 20.93 -4.40
C THR A 6 -1.19 20.12 -3.29
N VAL A 7 -2.53 20.10 -3.27
CA VAL A 7 -3.29 19.30 -2.29
C VAL A 7 -2.98 17.81 -2.44
N CYS A 8 -2.93 17.27 -3.67
CA CYS A 8 -2.58 15.87 -3.90
C CYS A 8 -1.19 15.52 -3.32
N ILE A 9 -0.19 16.37 -3.55
CA ILE A 9 1.18 16.15 -3.02
C ILE A 9 1.20 16.18 -1.50
N ILE A 10 0.52 17.17 -0.89
CA ILE A 10 0.46 17.29 0.57
C ILE A 10 -0.21 16.05 1.18
N CYS A 11 -1.27 15.53 0.57
CA CYS A 11 -1.97 14.34 1.04
C CYS A 11 -1.18 13.05 0.86
N LEU A 12 -0.28 12.96 -0.12
CA LEU A 12 0.52 11.75 -0.36
C LEU A 12 1.42 11.40 0.83
N PHE A 13 2.00 12.40 1.51
CA PHE A 13 2.87 12.16 2.65
C PHE A 13 2.18 11.42 3.82
N PRO A 14 1.07 11.92 4.40
CA PRO A 14 0.39 11.23 5.49
C PRO A 14 -0.19 9.88 5.07
N ILE A 15 -0.68 9.73 3.83
CA ILE A 15 -1.15 8.44 3.31
C ILE A 15 -0.02 7.41 3.27
N THR A 16 1.15 7.83 2.79
CA THR A 16 2.34 6.98 2.72
C THR A 16 2.81 6.56 4.11
N VAL A 17 2.89 7.50 5.05
CA VAL A 17 3.26 7.22 6.45
C VAL A 17 2.26 6.23 7.07
N TRP A 18 0.97 6.45 6.88
CA TRP A 18 -0.07 5.58 7.44
C TRP A 18 -0.08 4.19 6.79
N TYR A 19 0.20 4.10 5.49
CA TYR A 19 0.40 2.84 4.79
C TYR A 19 1.54 2.04 5.43
N PHE A 20 2.69 2.65 5.66
CA PHE A 20 3.82 1.98 6.31
C PHE A 20 3.51 1.53 7.74
N ILE A 21 2.81 2.34 8.52
CA ILE A 21 2.40 1.93 9.87
C ILE A 21 1.47 0.71 9.80
N SER A 22 0.49 0.72 8.90
CA SER A 22 -0.47 -0.36 8.73
C SER A 22 0.20 -1.63 8.20
N PHE A 23 1.09 -1.49 7.21
CA PHE A 23 1.84 -2.59 6.63
C PHE A 23 2.73 -3.27 7.67
N LYS A 24 3.42 -2.50 8.53
CA LYS A 24 4.22 -3.05 9.63
C LYS A 24 3.38 -3.85 10.61
N LYS A 25 2.18 -3.36 10.95
CA LYS A 25 1.27 -4.09 11.85
C LYS A 25 0.78 -5.38 11.21
N MET A 26 0.42 -5.33 9.93
CA MET A 26 -0.01 -6.51 9.17
C MET A 26 1.10 -7.54 9.07
N SER A 27 2.34 -7.13 8.77
CA SER A 27 3.47 -8.03 8.63
C SER A 27 3.78 -8.74 9.95
N LEU A 28 3.77 -8.02 11.07
CA LEU A 28 3.97 -8.62 12.41
C LEU A 28 2.87 -9.63 12.75
N LEU A 29 1.61 -9.31 12.41
CA LEU A 29 0.49 -10.22 12.67
C LEU A 29 0.58 -11.48 11.80
N LEU A 30 0.91 -11.33 10.51
CA LEU A 30 1.12 -12.45 9.58
C LEU A 30 2.30 -13.32 10.02
N GLU A 31 3.42 -12.72 10.40
CA GLU A 31 4.60 -13.44 10.88
C GLU A 31 4.30 -14.23 12.15
N SER A 32 3.53 -13.66 13.07
CA SER A 32 3.20 -14.31 14.35
C SER A 32 2.14 -15.40 14.23
N LYS A 33 1.08 -15.20 13.43
CA LYS A 33 -0.07 -16.12 13.38
C LYS A 33 -0.07 -17.03 12.15
N TYR A 34 0.50 -16.58 11.04
CA TYR A 34 0.48 -17.26 9.74
C TYR A 34 1.88 -17.27 9.09
N PRO A 35 2.91 -17.79 9.78
CA PRO A 35 4.30 -17.70 9.33
C PRO A 35 4.53 -18.31 7.95
N GLU A 36 3.85 -19.41 7.63
CA GLU A 36 3.92 -20.05 6.30
C GLU A 36 3.39 -19.13 5.19
N LYS A 37 2.27 -18.44 5.45
CA LYS A 37 1.72 -17.48 4.48
C LYS A 37 2.64 -16.27 4.34
N TRP A 38 3.22 -15.77 5.44
CA TRP A 38 4.19 -14.68 5.39
C TRP A 38 5.47 -15.05 4.62
N GLU A 39 5.91 -16.29 4.77
CA GLU A 39 7.04 -16.85 4.02
C GLU A 39 6.75 -16.97 2.52
N ALA A 40 5.56 -17.45 2.15
CA ALA A 40 5.12 -17.53 0.75
C ALA A 40 5.06 -16.14 0.07
N LEU A 41 4.74 -15.10 0.84
CA LEU A 41 4.76 -13.70 0.39
C LEU A 41 6.19 -13.13 0.27
N GLY A 42 7.21 -13.86 0.71
CA GLY A 42 8.62 -13.52 0.57
C GLY A 42 9.24 -12.77 1.75
N LYS A 43 8.56 -12.73 2.91
CA LYS A 43 9.00 -12.02 4.12
C LYS A 43 9.45 -10.59 3.80
N VAL A 44 8.59 -9.83 3.12
CA VAL A 44 8.93 -8.48 2.65
C VAL A 44 9.17 -7.56 3.84
N GLY A 45 10.43 -7.19 4.06
CA GLY A 45 10.82 -6.19 5.04
C GLY A 45 11.07 -4.82 4.40
N TYR A 46 11.21 -3.79 5.24
CA TYR A 46 11.54 -2.43 4.78
C TYR A 46 12.95 -2.30 4.21
N ILE A 47 13.90 -3.08 4.75
CA ILE A 47 15.34 -3.01 4.43
C ILE A 47 15.81 -4.32 3.77
N TYR A 48 15.21 -5.46 4.13
CA TYR A 48 15.62 -6.79 3.68
C TYR A 48 14.52 -7.42 2.81
N ASN A 49 14.91 -8.17 1.78
CA ASN A 49 14.00 -8.88 0.86
C ASN A 49 13.02 -8.03 0.03
N ASN A 50 13.33 -6.75 -0.19
CA ASN A 50 12.53 -5.81 -1.01
C ASN A 50 12.77 -5.99 -2.52
N SER A 51 12.71 -7.23 -3.00
CA SER A 51 12.73 -7.50 -4.45
C SER A 51 11.39 -7.12 -5.07
N LEU A 52 11.40 -6.64 -6.31
CA LEU A 52 10.19 -6.25 -7.04
C LEU A 52 9.16 -7.40 -7.08
N SER A 53 9.64 -8.64 -7.17
CA SER A 53 8.83 -9.85 -7.17
C SER A 53 8.10 -10.09 -5.84
N ASN A 54 8.78 -9.97 -4.69
CA ASN A 54 8.16 -10.18 -3.39
C ASN A 54 7.18 -9.05 -3.05
N SER A 55 7.54 -7.81 -3.36
CA SER A 55 6.64 -6.65 -3.19
C SER A 55 5.38 -6.81 -4.04
N ASN A 56 5.49 -7.35 -5.25
CA ASN A 56 4.32 -7.67 -6.09
C ASN A 56 3.42 -8.74 -5.47
N LYS A 57 3.97 -9.77 -4.82
CA LYS A 57 3.16 -10.80 -4.13
C LYS A 57 2.31 -10.20 -3.01
N VAL A 58 2.90 -9.31 -2.21
CA VAL A 58 2.18 -8.58 -1.14
C VAL A 58 1.09 -7.67 -1.71
N ILE A 59 1.40 -6.94 -2.78
CA ILE A 59 0.41 -6.10 -3.48
C ILE A 59 -0.75 -6.97 -3.97
N MET A 60 -0.46 -8.09 -4.62
CA MET A 60 -1.50 -8.99 -5.11
C MET A 60 -2.31 -9.63 -3.99
N PHE A 61 -1.67 -10.00 -2.88
CA PHE A 61 -2.35 -10.49 -1.67
C PHE A 61 -3.36 -9.47 -1.13
N LEU A 62 -2.99 -8.18 -1.10
CA LEU A 62 -3.89 -7.11 -0.70
C LEU A 62 -5.00 -6.87 -1.73
N LEU A 63 -4.66 -6.75 -3.01
CA LEU A 63 -5.62 -6.43 -4.07
C LEU A 63 -6.67 -7.54 -4.27
N LYS A 64 -6.24 -8.80 -4.20
CA LYS A 64 -7.11 -9.99 -4.27
C LYS A 64 -7.83 -10.32 -2.97
N GLU A 65 -7.55 -9.55 -1.91
CA GLU A 65 -8.15 -9.74 -0.58
C GLU A 65 -7.95 -11.15 -0.02
N GLU A 66 -6.81 -11.79 -0.33
CA GLU A 66 -6.49 -13.15 0.09
C GLU A 66 -6.43 -13.29 1.62
N TYR A 67 -6.22 -12.19 2.35
CA TYR A 67 -6.26 -12.17 3.81
C TYR A 67 -7.61 -12.63 4.38
N HIS A 68 -8.73 -12.46 3.66
CA HIS A 68 -10.03 -12.93 4.11
C HIS A 68 -10.11 -14.45 4.26
N GLN A 69 -9.30 -15.20 3.51
CA GLN A 69 -9.26 -16.66 3.58
C GLN A 69 -8.72 -17.18 4.92
N LEU A 70 -8.02 -16.32 5.67
CA LEU A 70 -7.44 -16.66 6.97
C LEU A 70 -8.44 -16.51 8.13
N ASN A 71 -9.65 -15.97 7.86
CA ASN A 71 -10.74 -15.80 8.83
C ASN A 71 -10.34 -15.09 10.14
N ASP A 72 -9.35 -14.19 10.11
CA ASP A 72 -8.89 -13.41 11.25
C ASP A 72 -9.39 -11.96 11.15
N GLY A 73 -10.25 -11.56 12.10
CA GLY A 73 -10.87 -10.24 12.13
C GLY A 73 -9.87 -9.07 12.30
N ASP A 74 -8.83 -9.27 13.10
CA ASP A 74 -7.80 -8.25 13.32
C ASP A 74 -6.95 -8.08 12.07
N LEU A 75 -6.56 -9.20 11.44
CA LEU A 75 -5.85 -9.18 10.17
C LEU A 75 -6.67 -8.51 9.08
N ASN A 76 -7.95 -8.88 8.96
CA ASN A 76 -8.85 -8.33 7.95
C ASN A 76 -8.96 -6.81 8.07
N LYS A 77 -9.10 -6.29 9.30
CA LYS A 77 -9.19 -4.84 9.55
C LYS A 77 -7.91 -4.12 9.13
N ILE A 78 -6.74 -4.64 9.52
CA ILE A 78 -5.45 -4.00 9.24
C ILE A 78 -5.10 -4.13 7.75
N ALA A 79 -5.28 -5.31 7.15
CA ALA A 79 -4.99 -5.57 5.74
C ALA A 79 -5.94 -4.80 4.81
N SER A 80 -7.23 -4.68 5.16
CA SER A 80 -8.17 -3.84 4.43
C SER A 80 -7.76 -2.36 4.46
N SER A 81 -7.31 -1.86 5.62
CA SER A 81 -6.73 -0.52 5.73
C SER A 81 -5.50 -0.35 4.82
N CYS A 82 -4.54 -1.29 4.87
CA CYS A 82 -3.38 -1.31 3.96
C CYS A 82 -3.79 -1.25 2.49
N ARG A 83 -4.78 -2.06 2.09
CA ARG A 83 -5.29 -2.12 0.72
C ARG A 83 -5.90 -0.78 0.29
N ILE A 84 -6.75 -0.19 1.12
CA ILE A 84 -7.39 1.11 0.84
C ILE A 84 -6.32 2.19 0.64
N LEU A 85 -5.32 2.25 1.53
CA LEU A 85 -4.25 3.23 1.46
C LEU A 85 -3.34 3.02 0.24
N LEU A 86 -3.08 1.76 -0.13
CA LEU A 86 -2.36 1.42 -1.34
C LEU A 86 -3.09 1.96 -2.57
N ILE A 87 -4.39 1.67 -2.70
CA ILE A 87 -5.21 2.11 -3.83
C ILE A 87 -5.29 3.64 -3.89
N ILE A 88 -5.60 4.30 -2.77
CA ILE A 88 -5.71 5.77 -2.72
C ILE A 88 -4.35 6.41 -3.00
N GLY A 89 -3.28 5.93 -2.36
CA GLY A 89 -1.93 6.43 -2.52
C GLY A 89 -1.43 6.30 -3.95
N THR A 90 -1.57 5.11 -4.56
CA THR A 90 -1.20 4.89 -5.97
C THR A 90 -2.03 5.76 -6.91
N THR A 91 -3.34 5.88 -6.67
CA THR A 91 -4.23 6.72 -7.48
C THR A 91 -3.80 8.19 -7.42
N LEU A 92 -3.59 8.73 -6.23
CA LEU A 92 -3.12 10.11 -6.02
C LEU A 92 -1.74 10.34 -6.62
N ALA A 93 -0.84 9.36 -6.54
CA ALA A 93 0.49 9.46 -7.13
C ALA A 93 0.42 9.56 -8.66
N VAL A 94 -0.42 8.75 -9.31
CA VAL A 94 -0.66 8.84 -10.76
C VAL A 94 -1.25 10.20 -11.14
N PHE A 95 -2.24 10.70 -10.40
CA PHE A 95 -2.81 12.03 -10.65
C PHE A 95 -1.78 13.15 -10.46
N ALA A 96 -0.98 13.10 -9.39
CA ALA A 96 0.07 14.08 -9.11
C ALA A 96 1.15 14.09 -10.19
N PHE A 97 1.45 12.94 -10.81
CA PHE A 97 2.40 12.81 -11.91
C PHE A 97 1.83 13.35 -13.24
N MET A 98 0.56 13.09 -13.55
CA MET A 98 -0.06 13.49 -14.81
C MET A 98 -0.46 14.98 -14.87
N MET A 99 -0.83 15.56 -13.71
CA MET A 99 -1.35 16.94 -13.64
C MET A 99 -0.39 18.03 -14.15
N PRO A 100 0.93 18.01 -13.88
CA PRO A 100 1.86 18.98 -14.45
C PRO A 100 1.85 19.01 -15.98
N ILE A 101 1.68 17.85 -16.64
CA ILE A 101 1.60 17.75 -18.10
C ILE A 101 0.34 18.46 -18.61
N LEU A 102 -0.79 18.28 -17.91
CA LEU A 102 -2.06 18.94 -18.25
C LEU A 102 -2.00 20.45 -17.99
N ILE A 103 -1.36 20.87 -16.89
CA ILE A 103 -1.16 22.30 -16.58
C ILE A 103 -0.29 22.96 -17.64
N GLY A 104 0.81 22.33 -18.07
CA GLY A 104 1.68 22.89 -19.10
C GLY A 104 1.07 22.91 -20.51
N LYS A 105 0.06 22.07 -20.78
CA LYS A 105 -0.60 21.98 -22.09
C LYS A 105 -1.85 22.86 -22.21
N PHE A 106 -2.56 23.10 -21.10
CA PHE A 106 -3.88 23.75 -21.09
C PHE A 106 -4.01 24.91 -20.08
N GLY A 107 -3.00 25.16 -19.27
CA GLY A 107 -2.91 26.31 -18.36
C GLY A 107 -2.14 27.47 -18.99
#